data_AF-A0A354GT78-F1
#
_entry.id   AF-A0A354GT78-F1
#
_cell.length_a   1.000
_cell.length_b   1.000
_cell.length_c   1.000
_cell.angle_alpha   90.00
_cell.angle_beta   90.00
_cell.angle_gamma   90.00
#
_symmetry.space_group_name_H-M   'P 1'
#
loop_
_entity.id
_entity.type
_entity.pdbx_description
1 polymer ?
#
loop_
_entity_poly.entity_id
_entity_poly.type
_entity_poly.pdbx_seq_one_letter_code
_entity_poly.pdbx_strand_id
1 'polypeptide(L)'
;MTNTWEELTTPAQRGQLLRLARRRRWGLSLMLVGWLHLLAFSVCYYMTIVCNYNGAPGYLAVWGAELCGMALIFRLCGGPRSAEAPLPLARFVVRVWAAYFILAFNLCSMNVLRGHLMFELFPAMASLASFGFLVMSFVIDRRFYAAVLVMFAAGLLEAANLPHAFLVFGVAWWLVLNGVGIGLLWRRRPALRESPAAGGSPARLYVAH
;
A
#
# COMPACT_ATOMS: atom_id res chain seq x y z
N MET A 1 -19.51 19.14 -18.10
CA MET A 1 -18.76 17.88 -18.07
C MET A 1 -18.33 17.64 -16.63
N THR A 2 -18.98 16.69 -15.94
CA THR A 2 -18.49 16.18 -14.65
C THR A 2 -17.12 15.59 -14.86
N ASN A 3 -16.19 15.92 -13.98
CA ASN A 3 -14.86 15.35 -14.04
C ASN A 3 -14.98 13.85 -13.71
N THR A 4 -14.45 12.94 -14.53
CA THR A 4 -14.61 11.46 -14.36
C THR A 4 -14.21 10.99 -12.95
N TRP A 5 -13.34 11.75 -12.27
CA TRP A 5 -12.95 11.49 -10.88
C TRP A 5 -14.03 11.76 -9.84
N GLU A 6 -15.02 12.61 -10.13
CA GLU A 6 -16.15 12.92 -9.24
C GLU A 6 -17.26 11.86 -9.34
N GLU A 7 -17.31 11.12 -10.46
CA GLU A 7 -18.33 10.09 -10.70
C GLU A 7 -18.16 8.87 -9.82
N LEU A 8 -16.92 8.49 -9.48
CA LEU A 8 -16.64 7.25 -8.73
C LEU A 8 -16.60 7.45 -7.21
N THR A 9 -16.15 8.60 -6.72
CA THR A 9 -16.07 8.90 -5.28
C THR A 9 -16.14 10.39 -5.03
N THR A 10 -16.90 10.79 -4.00
CA THR A 10 -17.03 12.21 -3.67
C THR A 10 -15.80 12.72 -2.90
N PRO A 11 -15.46 14.02 -3.01
CA PRO A 11 -14.37 14.62 -2.23
C PRO A 11 -14.53 14.42 -0.71
N ALA A 12 -15.77 14.39 -0.21
CA ALA A 12 -16.09 14.14 1.19
C ALA A 12 -15.69 12.71 1.63
N GLN A 13 -15.99 11.69 0.81
CA GLN A 13 -15.61 10.29 1.10
C GLN A 13 -14.08 10.12 1.12
N ARG A 14 -13.37 10.72 0.16
CA ARG A 14 -11.90 10.72 0.13
C ARG A 14 -11.30 11.41 1.35
N GLY A 15 -11.86 12.55 1.75
CA GLY A 15 -11.45 13.29 2.96
C GLY A 15 -11.65 12.48 4.24
N GLN A 16 -12.77 11.75 4.36
CA GLN A 16 -13.04 10.84 5.47
C GLN A 16 -12.02 9.69 5.52
N LEU A 17 -11.71 9.07 4.37
CA LEU A 17 -10.72 8.00 4.28
C LEU A 17 -9.32 8.49 4.70
N LEU A 18 -8.91 9.69 4.27
CA LEU A 18 -7.64 10.29 4.68
C LEU A 18 -7.58 10.61 6.17
N ARG A 19 -8.69 11.03 6.78
CA ARG A 19 -8.79 11.19 8.25
C ARG A 19 -8.65 9.85 8.95
N LEU A 20 -9.33 8.81 8.47
CA LEU A 20 -9.22 7.46 9.01
C LEU A 20 -7.79 6.93 8.91
N ALA A 21 -7.17 7.05 7.74
CA ALA A 21 -5.78 6.64 7.50
C ALA A 21 -4.80 7.33 8.44
N ARG A 22 -5.01 8.62 8.71
CA ARG A 22 -4.20 9.39 9.67
C ARG A 22 -4.42 8.93 11.11
N ARG A 23 -5.66 8.73 11.55
CA ARG A 23 -6.00 8.26 12.90
C ARG A 23 -5.40 6.87 13.16
N ARG A 24 -5.49 6.00 12.17
CA ARG A 24 -5.01 4.60 12.20
C ARG A 24 -3.54 4.45 11.79
N ARG A 25 -2.76 5.55 11.70
CA ARG A 25 -1.32 5.56 11.36
C ARG A 25 -0.97 4.70 10.13
N TRP A 26 -1.85 4.64 9.12
CA TRP A 26 -1.66 3.78 7.94
C TRP A 26 -0.37 4.07 7.20
N GLY A 27 0.12 5.32 7.21
CA GLY A 27 1.39 5.65 6.60
C GLY A 27 2.56 4.83 7.17
N LEU A 28 2.64 4.69 8.50
CA LEU A 28 3.66 3.87 9.15
C LEU A 28 3.45 2.38 8.86
N SER A 29 2.21 1.90 8.96
CA SER A 29 1.90 0.49 8.66
C SER A 29 2.29 0.12 7.22
N LEU A 30 2.01 0.99 6.24
CA LEU A 30 2.37 0.75 4.85
C LEU A 30 3.89 0.71 4.66
N MET A 31 4.64 1.62 5.28
CA MET A 31 6.11 1.59 5.23
C MET A 31 6.68 0.29 5.79
N LEU A 32 6.19 -0.14 6.97
CA LEU A 32 6.62 -1.40 7.59
C LEU A 32 6.26 -2.62 6.73
N VAL A 33 5.07 -2.61 6.11
CA VAL A 33 4.69 -3.66 5.14
C VAL A 33 5.59 -3.64 3.92
N GLY A 34 6.02 -2.47 3.43
CA GLY A 34 7.01 -2.37 2.35
C GLY A 34 8.34 -3.01 2.70
N TRP A 35 8.83 -2.82 3.93
CA TRP A 35 10.03 -3.52 4.42
C TRP A 35 9.82 -5.02 4.60
N LEU A 36 8.66 -5.44 5.09
CA LEU A 36 8.31 -6.85 5.21
C LEU A 36 8.29 -7.55 3.84
N HIS A 37 7.67 -6.93 2.84
CA HIS A 37 7.71 -7.41 1.46
C HIS A 37 9.15 -7.55 0.96
N LEU A 38 9.94 -6.48 1.07
CA LEU A 38 11.33 -6.53 0.62
C LEU A 38 12.11 -7.67 1.28
N LEU A 39 11.92 -7.89 2.59
CA LEU A 39 12.53 -9.00 3.31
C LEU A 39 12.06 -10.36 2.78
N ALA A 40 10.74 -10.58 2.67
CA ALA A 40 10.18 -11.84 2.18
C ALA A 40 10.68 -12.17 0.77
N PHE A 41 10.65 -11.19 -0.14
CA PHE A 41 11.15 -11.34 -1.51
C PHE A 41 12.68 -11.56 -1.56
N SER A 42 13.44 -10.94 -0.67
CA SER A 42 14.89 -11.19 -0.55
C SER A 42 15.19 -12.60 -0.03
N VAL A 43 14.40 -13.11 0.92
CA VAL A 43 14.51 -14.50 1.40
C VAL A 43 14.18 -15.48 0.27
N CYS A 44 13.11 -15.25 -0.49
CA CYS A 44 12.79 -16.07 -1.66
C CYS A 44 13.94 -16.05 -2.68
N TYR A 45 14.48 -14.87 -3.00
CA TYR A 45 15.64 -14.74 -3.90
C TYR A 45 16.85 -15.54 -3.39
N TYR A 46 17.20 -15.41 -2.11
CA TYR A 46 18.30 -16.15 -1.49
C TYR A 46 18.08 -17.67 -1.57
N MET A 47 16.85 -18.12 -1.28
CA MET A 47 16.47 -19.53 -1.39
C MET A 47 16.65 -20.04 -2.83
N THR A 48 16.12 -19.32 -3.82
CA THR A 48 16.19 -19.74 -5.23
C THR A 48 17.61 -19.70 -5.77
N ILE A 49 18.33 -18.59 -5.59
CA ILE A 49 19.60 -18.34 -6.29
C ILE A 49 20.80 -18.86 -5.50
N VAL A 50 20.84 -18.65 -4.19
CA VAL A 50 22.01 -19.02 -3.38
C VAL A 50 21.89 -20.45 -2.88
N CYS A 51 20.73 -20.85 -2.39
CA CYS A 51 20.51 -22.21 -1.88
C CYS A 51 20.08 -23.21 -2.97
N ASN A 52 19.82 -22.76 -4.20
CA ASN A 52 19.23 -23.56 -5.27
C ASN A 52 17.94 -24.30 -4.84
N TYR A 53 17.19 -23.71 -3.90
CA TYR A 53 15.98 -24.28 -3.35
C TYR A 53 14.80 -23.91 -4.23
N ASN A 54 14.08 -24.91 -4.74
CA ASN A 54 12.91 -24.71 -5.61
C ASN A 54 11.65 -25.44 -5.08
N GLY A 55 11.65 -25.81 -3.80
CA GLY A 55 10.54 -26.53 -3.19
C GLY A 55 9.33 -25.64 -2.87
N ALA A 56 8.13 -26.11 -3.19
CA ALA A 56 6.88 -25.45 -2.84
C ALA A 56 6.74 -25.03 -1.36
N PRO A 57 7.07 -25.89 -0.37
CA PRO A 57 6.75 -25.61 1.04
C PRO A 57 7.47 -24.39 1.60
N GLY A 58 8.71 -24.15 1.17
CA GLY A 58 9.51 -23.02 1.65
C GLY A 58 8.94 -21.69 1.20
N TYR A 59 8.56 -21.57 -0.08
CA TYR A 59 7.92 -20.35 -0.59
C TYR A 59 6.55 -20.11 0.07
N LEU A 60 5.75 -21.17 0.24
CA LEU A 60 4.45 -21.07 0.94
C LEU A 60 4.61 -20.63 2.39
N ALA A 61 5.65 -21.12 3.09
CA ALA A 61 5.94 -20.70 4.46
C ALA A 61 6.33 -19.22 4.53
N VAL A 62 7.18 -18.74 3.62
CA VAL A 62 7.57 -17.32 3.55
C VAL A 62 6.36 -16.43 3.29
N TRP A 63 5.50 -16.78 2.32
CA TRP A 63 4.30 -16.00 2.01
C TRP A 63 3.25 -16.05 3.13
N GLY A 64 3.08 -17.21 3.77
CA GLY A 64 2.22 -17.34 4.94
C GLY A 64 2.70 -16.46 6.11
N ALA A 65 4.00 -16.45 6.36
CA ALA A 65 4.62 -15.58 7.36
C ALA A 65 4.47 -14.10 7.01
N GLU A 66 4.61 -13.74 5.73
CA GLU A 66 4.41 -12.38 5.22
C GLU A 66 2.97 -11.90 5.45
N LEU A 67 1.96 -12.69 5.06
CA LEU A 67 0.55 -12.34 5.29
C LEU A 67 0.24 -12.15 6.79
N CYS A 68 0.73 -13.07 7.63
CA CYS A 68 0.60 -12.95 9.08
C CYS A 68 1.29 -11.69 9.61
N GLY A 69 2.49 -11.38 9.11
CA GLY A 69 3.24 -10.18 9.45
C GLY A 69 2.52 -8.90 9.05
N MET A 70 1.91 -8.85 7.87
CA MET A 70 1.08 -7.73 7.42
C MET A 70 -0.12 -7.51 8.36
N ALA A 71 -0.86 -8.58 8.67
CA ALA A 71 -1.98 -8.51 9.61
C ALA A 71 -1.54 -8.01 10.99
N LEU A 72 -0.38 -8.48 11.46
CA LEU A 72 0.21 -8.06 12.73
C LEU A 72 0.63 -6.58 12.71
N ILE A 73 1.28 -6.11 11.65
CA ILE A 73 1.67 -4.70 11.49
C ILE A 73 0.44 -3.79 11.53
N PHE A 74 -0.64 -4.15 10.83
CA PHE A 74 -1.88 -3.37 10.88
C PHE A 74 -2.60 -3.47 12.23
N ARG A 75 -2.42 -4.57 12.97
CA ARG A 75 -2.99 -4.72 14.32
C ARG A 75 -2.22 -3.91 15.36
N LEU A 76 -0.89 -3.93 15.33
CA LEU A 76 -0.03 -3.28 16.32
C LEU A 76 0.18 -1.79 16.02
N CYS A 77 0.47 -1.45 14.76
CA CYS A 77 0.76 -0.07 14.36
C CYS A 77 -0.49 0.71 13.94
N GLY A 78 -1.58 0.01 13.59
CA GLY A 78 -2.81 0.60 13.04
C GLY A 78 -3.66 1.39 14.04
N GLY A 79 -3.21 1.55 15.29
CA GLY A 79 -3.92 2.28 16.35
C GLY A 79 -5.20 1.58 16.85
N PRO A 80 -5.98 2.22 17.74
CA PRO A 80 -7.21 1.67 18.29
C PRO A 80 -8.29 1.50 17.21
N ARG A 81 -9.04 0.39 17.25
CA ARG A 81 -10.16 0.15 16.32
C ARG A 81 -11.31 1.08 16.72
N SER A 82 -11.85 1.86 15.77
CA SER A 82 -13.05 2.65 16.06
C SER A 82 -14.24 1.70 16.19
N ALA A 83 -15.15 1.97 17.12
CA ALA A 83 -16.44 1.27 17.22
C ALA A 83 -17.41 1.67 16.09
N GLU A 84 -17.08 2.72 15.34
CA GLU A 84 -17.86 3.18 14.18
C GLU A 84 -17.82 2.18 13.03
N ALA A 85 -18.93 2.08 12.30
CA ALA A 85 -19.03 1.24 11.12
C ALA A 85 -17.97 1.62 10.06
N PRO A 86 -17.33 0.62 9.42
CA PRO A 86 -16.30 0.89 8.42
C PRO A 86 -16.87 1.61 7.19
N LEU A 87 -16.22 2.72 6.82
CA LEU A 87 -16.55 3.54 5.65
C LEU A 87 -16.71 2.65 4.41
N PRO A 88 -17.77 2.82 3.59
CA PRO A 88 -17.99 2.02 2.38
C PRO A 88 -16.77 2.00 1.45
N LEU A 89 -16.14 3.16 1.28
CA LEU A 89 -14.92 3.32 0.49
C LEU A 89 -13.74 2.51 1.03
N ALA A 90 -13.56 2.47 2.36
CA ALA A 90 -12.51 1.66 2.98
C ALA A 90 -12.76 0.16 2.77
N ARG A 91 -14.02 -0.29 2.87
CA ARG A 91 -14.39 -1.68 2.58
C ARG A 91 -14.13 -2.05 1.12
N PHE A 92 -14.44 -1.15 0.20
CA PHE A 92 -14.14 -1.33 -1.23
C PHE A 92 -12.63 -1.50 -1.46
N VAL A 93 -11.80 -0.59 -0.92
CA VAL A 93 -10.33 -0.66 -1.03
C VAL A 93 -9.80 -1.99 -0.48
N VAL A 94 -10.27 -2.42 0.70
CA VAL A 94 -9.86 -3.70 1.29
C VAL A 94 -10.24 -4.88 0.39
N ARG A 95 -11.43 -4.86 -0.22
CA ARG A 95 -11.87 -5.93 -1.14
C ARG A 95 -11.02 -6.01 -2.40
N VAL A 96 -10.65 -4.86 -2.98
CA VAL A 96 -9.76 -4.83 -4.15
C VAL A 96 -8.41 -5.46 -3.82
N TRP A 97 -7.81 -5.09 -2.68
CA TRP A 97 -6.54 -5.68 -2.27
C TRP A 97 -6.65 -7.15 -1.87
N ALA A 98 -7.74 -7.55 -1.21
CA ALA A 98 -7.99 -8.96 -0.91
C ALA A 98 -8.10 -9.79 -2.20
N ALA A 99 -8.81 -9.29 -3.23
CA ALA A 99 -8.89 -9.92 -4.54
C ALA A 99 -7.51 -10.02 -5.20
N TYR A 100 -6.70 -8.94 -5.15
CA TYR A 100 -5.31 -8.96 -5.60
C TYR A 100 -4.51 -10.09 -4.94
N PHE A 101 -4.56 -10.19 -3.60
CA PHE A 101 -3.82 -11.23 -2.89
C PHE A 101 -4.28 -12.64 -3.28
N ILE A 102 -5.60 -12.89 -3.33
CA ILE A 102 -6.13 -14.20 -3.74
C ILE A 102 -5.60 -14.60 -5.13
N LEU A 103 -5.64 -13.69 -6.09
CA LEU A 103 -5.18 -13.93 -7.45
C LEU A 103 -3.66 -14.08 -7.52
N ALA A 104 -2.88 -13.30 -6.76
CA ALA A 104 -1.43 -13.45 -6.67
C ALA A 104 -1.04 -14.82 -6.09
N PHE A 105 -1.70 -15.26 -5.00
CA PHE A 105 -1.52 -16.59 -4.43
C PHE A 105 -1.88 -17.70 -5.42
N ASN A 106 -2.95 -17.52 -6.20
CA ASN A 106 -3.33 -18.46 -7.24
C ASN A 106 -2.24 -18.56 -8.34
N LEU A 107 -1.72 -17.43 -8.84
CA LEU A 107 -0.62 -17.41 -9.82
C LEU A 107 0.64 -18.10 -9.28
N CYS A 108 1.05 -17.76 -8.06
CA CYS A 108 2.17 -18.40 -7.39
C CYS A 108 1.97 -19.91 -7.24
N SER A 109 0.78 -20.35 -6.85
CA SER A 109 0.46 -21.78 -6.69
C SER A 109 0.51 -22.51 -8.02
N MET A 110 -0.06 -21.92 -9.09
CA MET A 110 0.01 -22.49 -10.44
C MET A 110 1.45 -22.60 -10.95
N ASN A 111 2.28 -21.59 -10.71
CA ASN A 111 3.69 -21.60 -11.10
C ASN A 111 4.42 -22.81 -10.48
N VAL A 112 4.23 -23.00 -9.18
CA VAL A 112 4.83 -24.09 -8.41
C VAL A 112 4.28 -25.45 -8.85
N LEU A 113 2.95 -25.58 -8.97
CA LEU A 113 2.30 -26.85 -9.38
C LEU A 113 2.68 -27.26 -10.79
N ARG A 114 2.96 -26.30 -11.68
CA ARG A 114 3.39 -26.61 -13.05
C ARG A 114 4.87 -27.00 -13.14
N GLY A 115 5.61 -26.87 -12.04
CA GLY A 115 7.02 -27.25 -11.96
C GLY A 115 7.96 -26.25 -12.64
N HIS A 116 7.51 -25.00 -12.84
CA HIS A 116 8.41 -23.96 -13.34
C HIS A 116 9.49 -23.69 -12.28
N LEU A 117 10.75 -23.91 -12.66
CA LEU A 117 11.91 -23.69 -11.81
C LEU A 117 12.15 -22.20 -11.52
N MET A 118 11.72 -21.33 -12.44
CA MET A 118 11.69 -19.89 -12.25
C MET A 118 10.25 -19.41 -12.24
N PHE A 119 9.96 -18.34 -11.50
CA PHE A 119 8.62 -17.82 -11.41
C PHE A 119 8.23 -16.98 -12.63
N GLU A 120 8.00 -17.66 -13.76
CA GLU A 120 7.63 -17.06 -15.05
C GLU A 120 6.34 -16.22 -14.99
N LEU A 121 5.48 -16.45 -13.99
CA LEU A 121 4.25 -15.70 -13.78
C LEU A 121 4.43 -14.41 -12.95
N PHE A 122 5.63 -14.05 -12.51
CA PHE A 122 5.88 -12.80 -11.78
C PHE A 122 5.46 -11.52 -12.54
N PRO A 123 5.78 -11.38 -13.84
CA PRO A 123 5.32 -10.22 -14.62
C PRO A 123 3.79 -10.06 -14.63
N ALA A 124 3.05 -11.18 -14.57
CA ALA A 124 1.59 -11.15 -14.46
C ALA A 124 1.13 -10.63 -13.08
N MET A 125 1.85 -10.93 -12.00
CA MET A 125 1.58 -10.35 -10.68
C MET A 125 1.85 -8.84 -10.64
N ALA A 126 2.92 -8.37 -11.30
CA ALA A 126 3.20 -6.94 -11.43
C ALA A 126 2.11 -6.21 -12.24
N SER A 127 1.57 -6.85 -13.28
CA SER A 127 0.43 -6.35 -14.04
C SER A 127 -0.84 -6.28 -13.20
N LEU A 128 -1.10 -7.29 -12.36
CA LEU A 128 -2.23 -7.30 -11.44
C LEU A 128 -2.10 -6.21 -10.37
N ALA A 129 -0.89 -5.99 -9.83
CA ALA A 129 -0.62 -4.90 -8.90
C ALA A 129 -0.84 -3.53 -9.57
N SER A 130 -0.38 -3.37 -10.80
CA SER A 130 -0.61 -2.18 -11.63
C SER A 130 -2.10 -1.89 -11.78
N PHE A 131 -2.91 -2.91 -12.09
CA PHE A 131 -4.37 -2.78 -12.15
C PHE A 131 -4.98 -2.36 -10.80
N GLY A 132 -4.55 -2.98 -9.70
CA GLY A 132 -4.98 -2.59 -8.35
C GLY A 132 -4.70 -1.12 -8.06
N PHE A 133 -3.50 -0.64 -8.39
CA PHE A 133 -3.15 0.79 -8.23
C PHE A 133 -3.90 1.71 -9.19
N LEU A 134 -4.23 1.24 -10.39
CA LEU A 134 -5.05 2.01 -11.33
C LEU A 134 -6.45 2.25 -10.74
N VAL A 135 -7.06 1.23 -10.13
CA VAL A 135 -8.32 1.38 -9.39
C VAL A 135 -8.14 2.38 -8.23
N MET A 136 -7.05 2.28 -7.46
CA MET A 136 -6.77 3.26 -6.39
C MET A 136 -6.60 4.69 -6.92
N SER A 137 -6.09 4.87 -8.14
CA SER A 137 -5.96 6.19 -8.75
C SER A 137 -7.32 6.84 -8.96
N PHE A 138 -8.31 6.09 -9.46
CA PHE A 138 -9.69 6.54 -9.69
C PHE A 138 -10.47 6.78 -8.40
N VAL A 139 -10.21 5.95 -7.40
CA VAL A 139 -11.03 5.89 -6.19
C VAL A 139 -10.46 6.76 -5.06
N ILE A 140 -9.14 6.94 -5.00
CA ILE A 140 -8.48 7.66 -3.90
C ILE A 140 -7.83 8.96 -4.38
N ASP A 141 -6.81 8.88 -5.22
CA ASP A 141 -6.02 10.04 -5.67
C ASP A 141 -5.22 9.69 -6.94
N ARG A 142 -5.22 10.58 -7.94
CA ARG A 142 -4.46 10.41 -9.20
C ARG A 142 -2.98 10.09 -9.01
N ARG A 143 -2.38 10.45 -7.87
CA ARG A 143 -0.97 10.15 -7.55
C ARG A 143 -0.65 8.65 -7.56
N PHE A 144 -1.64 7.79 -7.33
CA PHE A 144 -1.46 6.34 -7.46
C PHE A 144 -1.12 5.91 -8.89
N TYR A 145 -1.31 6.77 -9.89
CA TYR A 145 -0.84 6.52 -11.25
C TYR A 145 0.69 6.35 -11.31
N ALA A 146 1.45 7.05 -10.46
CA ALA A 146 2.89 6.82 -10.35
C ALA A 146 3.21 5.38 -9.89
N ALA A 147 2.40 4.82 -8.98
CA ALA A 147 2.55 3.42 -8.56
C ALA A 147 2.20 2.42 -9.67
N VAL A 148 1.23 2.75 -10.53
CA VAL A 148 0.93 1.97 -11.74
C VAL A 148 2.16 1.88 -12.64
N LEU A 149 2.81 3.02 -12.91
CA LEU A 149 3.99 3.07 -13.77
C LEU A 149 5.18 2.29 -13.16
N VAL A 150 5.38 2.38 -11.84
CA VAL A 150 6.42 1.61 -11.15
C VAL A 150 6.17 0.11 -11.28
N MET A 151 4.95 -0.35 -11.03
CA MET A 151 4.61 -1.78 -11.13
C MET A 151 4.65 -2.29 -12.58
N PHE A 152 4.25 -1.47 -13.54
CA PHE A 152 4.36 -1.79 -14.96
C PHE A 152 5.83 -1.95 -15.37
N ALA A 153 6.70 -1.00 -15.01
CA ALA A 153 8.12 -1.07 -15.28
C ALA A 153 8.79 -2.27 -14.59
N ALA A 154 8.38 -2.59 -13.37
CA ALA A 154 8.82 -3.78 -12.65
C ALA A 154 8.48 -5.07 -13.43
N GLY A 155 7.24 -5.20 -13.92
CA GLY A 155 6.83 -6.36 -14.72
C GLY A 155 7.65 -6.52 -16.01
N LEU A 156 7.97 -5.42 -16.71
CA LEU A 156 8.87 -5.47 -17.87
C LEU A 156 10.29 -5.90 -17.47
N LEU A 157 10.80 -5.39 -16.35
CA LEU A 157 12.14 -5.72 -15.87
C LEU A 157 12.25 -7.17 -15.38
N GLU A 158 11.21 -7.70 -14.73
CA GLU A 158 11.07 -9.10 -14.35
C GLU A 158 11.05 -10.01 -15.59
N ALA A 159 10.30 -9.63 -16.63
CA ALA A 159 10.26 -10.38 -17.88
C ALA A 159 11.64 -10.40 -18.58
N ALA A 160 12.38 -9.28 -18.52
CA ALA A 160 13.71 -9.19 -19.09
C ALA A 160 14.80 -9.89 -18.22
N ASN A 161 14.57 -10.01 -16.91
CA ASN A 161 15.56 -10.53 -15.95
C ASN A 161 14.91 -11.48 -14.93
N LEU A 162 14.37 -12.60 -15.42
CA LEU A 162 13.69 -13.61 -14.61
C LEU A 162 14.47 -14.08 -13.35
N PRO A 163 15.81 -14.28 -13.38
CA PRO A 163 16.55 -14.68 -12.19
C PRO A 163 16.46 -13.68 -11.02
N HIS A 164 16.22 -12.40 -11.33
CA HIS A 164 16.12 -11.33 -10.34
C HIS A 164 14.68 -10.88 -10.08
N ALA A 165 13.68 -11.59 -10.62
CA ALA A 165 12.28 -11.18 -10.55
C ALA A 165 11.79 -10.97 -9.11
N PHE A 166 12.19 -11.83 -8.17
CA PHE A 166 11.87 -11.66 -6.74
C PHE A 166 12.36 -10.30 -6.19
N LEU A 167 13.62 -9.95 -6.43
CA LEU A 167 14.19 -8.70 -5.92
C LEU A 167 13.57 -7.48 -6.59
N VAL A 168 13.38 -7.53 -7.92
CA VAL A 168 12.75 -6.45 -8.68
C VAL A 168 11.35 -6.17 -8.11
N PHE A 169 10.55 -7.20 -7.92
CA PHE A 169 9.20 -7.07 -7.39
C PHE A 169 9.19 -6.58 -5.94
N GLY A 170 10.08 -7.11 -5.10
CA GLY A 170 10.24 -6.68 -3.71
C GLY A 170 10.62 -5.19 -3.59
N VAL A 171 11.56 -4.73 -4.41
CA VAL A 171 11.97 -3.31 -4.46
C VAL A 171 10.85 -2.43 -4.99
N ALA A 172 10.11 -2.86 -6.01
CA ALA A 172 8.97 -2.11 -6.54
C ALA A 172 7.88 -1.91 -5.47
N TRP A 173 7.51 -2.96 -4.74
CA TRP A 173 6.58 -2.87 -3.61
C TRP A 173 7.11 -1.97 -2.50
N TRP A 174 8.39 -2.10 -2.16
CA TRP A 174 9.02 -1.24 -1.16
C TRP A 174 8.95 0.23 -1.55
N LEU A 175 9.30 0.58 -2.80
CA LEU A 175 9.25 1.94 -3.32
C LEU A 175 7.82 2.50 -3.26
N VAL A 176 6.85 1.75 -3.75
CA VAL A 176 5.45 2.19 -3.80
C VAL A 176 4.90 2.38 -2.39
N LEU A 177 5.05 1.41 -1.51
CA LEU A 177 4.48 1.46 -0.16
C LEU A 177 5.16 2.53 0.72
N ASN A 178 6.47 2.70 0.60
CA ASN A 178 7.17 3.80 1.27
C ASN A 178 6.77 5.15 0.69
N GLY A 179 6.67 5.29 -0.63
CA GLY A 179 6.22 6.53 -1.28
C GLY A 179 4.80 6.94 -0.83
N VAL A 180 3.86 6.00 -0.82
CA VAL A 180 2.50 6.22 -0.33
C VAL A 180 2.51 6.53 1.18
N GLY A 181 3.26 5.76 1.96
CA GLY A 181 3.35 5.92 3.41
C GLY A 181 3.91 7.28 3.82
N ILE A 182 5.02 7.70 3.22
CA ILE A 182 5.63 9.01 3.37
C ILE A 182 4.65 10.11 2.95
N GLY A 183 3.97 9.95 1.81
CA GLY A 183 2.96 10.90 1.35
C GLY A 183 1.82 11.11 2.37
N LEU A 184 1.37 10.04 3.03
CA LEU A 184 0.36 10.12 4.10
C LEU A 184 0.92 10.79 5.38
N LEU A 185 2.19 10.56 5.70
CA LEU A 185 2.85 11.18 6.85
C LEU A 185 3.14 12.67 6.62
N TRP A 186 3.58 13.07 5.44
CA TRP A 186 3.85 14.49 5.11
C TRP A 186 2.57 15.32 5.10
N ARG A 187 1.44 14.77 4.66
CA ARG A 187 0.13 15.43 4.74
C ARG A 187 -0.43 15.60 6.17
N ARG A 188 0.25 15.09 7.22
CA ARG A 188 -0.10 15.41 8.62
C ARG A 188 0.34 16.82 9.06
N ARG A 189 1.30 17.45 8.37
CA ARG A 189 1.94 18.70 8.84
C ARG A 189 1.24 20.05 8.62
N PRO A 190 0.04 20.21 8.02
CA PRO A 190 -0.53 21.57 7.88
C PRO A 190 -1.10 22.20 9.16
N ALA A 191 -1.40 21.44 10.22
CA ALA A 191 -2.17 21.95 11.37
C ALA A 191 -1.33 22.51 12.54
N LEU A 192 -0.01 22.62 12.39
CA LEU A 192 0.88 23.27 13.38
C LEU A 192 1.38 24.65 12.94
N ARG A 193 0.88 25.17 11.80
CA ARG A 193 1.20 26.52 11.31
C ARG A 193 0.10 27.55 11.50
N GLU A 194 -1.07 27.16 12.02
CA GLU A 194 -2.18 28.07 12.30
C GLU A 194 -2.65 27.92 13.75
N SER A 195 -1.97 28.64 14.64
CA SER A 195 -2.48 29.12 15.92
C SER A 195 -1.58 30.23 16.46
N PRO A 196 -2.11 31.18 17.24
CA PRO A 196 -2.56 32.47 16.73
C PRO A 196 -1.69 33.61 17.28
N ALA A 197 -1.31 34.55 16.43
CA ALA A 197 -0.95 35.89 16.88
C ALA A 197 -2.22 36.62 17.33
N ALA A 198 -2.76 36.22 18.48
CA ALA A 198 -3.76 36.95 19.24
C ALA A 198 -3.19 37.15 20.65
N GLY A 199 -2.38 38.19 20.77
CA GLY A 199 -1.80 38.64 22.03
C GLY A 199 -1.67 40.16 21.99
N GLY A 200 -2.79 40.86 22.10
CA GLY A 200 -2.78 42.32 22.15
C GLY A 200 -4.17 42.94 21.99
N SER A 201 -4.97 42.92 23.06
CA SER A 201 -6.07 43.86 23.22
C SER A 201 -5.84 44.63 24.52
N PRO A 202 -5.69 45.97 24.48
CA PRO A 202 -5.89 46.81 25.63
C PRO A 202 -7.21 47.57 25.51
N ALA A 203 -8.03 47.42 26.57
CA ALA A 203 -8.89 48.41 27.19
C ALA A 203 -9.61 49.45 26.30
N ARG A 204 -10.96 49.37 26.27
CA ARG A 204 -11.80 50.58 26.32
C ARG A 204 -12.79 50.47 27.47
N LEU A 205 -12.55 51.29 28.47
CA LEU A 205 -13.51 51.69 29.49
C LEU A 205 -14.78 52.25 28.84
N TYR A 206 -15.93 51.72 29.23
CA TYR A 206 -17.18 52.47 29.28
C TYR A 206 -17.73 52.29 30.70
N VAL A 207 -17.57 53.32 31.53
CA VAL A 207 -18.34 53.50 32.76
C VAL A 207 -19.52 54.38 32.36
N ALA A 208 -20.72 53.86 32.56
CA ALA A 208 -21.94 54.65 32.60
C ALA A 208 -22.10 55.18 34.03
N HIS A 209 -22.19 56.49 34.18
CA HIS A 209 -23.12 57.24 35.03
C HIS A 209 -22.88 58.74 34.85
#